data_AF-A0A962IKN5-F1
#
_entry.id   AF-A0A962IKN5-F1
#
_cell.length_a   1.000
_cell.length_b   1.000
_cell.length_c   1.000
_cell.angle_alpha   90.00
_cell.angle_beta   90.00
_cell.angle_gamma   90.00
#
_symmetry.space_group_name_H-M   'P 1'
#
loop_
_entity.id
_entity.type
_entity.pdbx_description
1 polymer ?
#
loop_
_entity_poly.entity_id
_entity_poly.type
_entity_poly.pdbx_seq_one_letter_code
_entity_poly.pdbx_strand_id
1 'polypeptide(L)'
;MNRKLAHPFALLALGAASLPLEAMEIEQAWARATPPGATLSAAFLTIRDDLGGGDRLLGATTPAAGRVELHESIMDGEMMRMRPLPDGIEIP
;
A
#
# COMPACT_ATOMS: atom_id res chain seq x y z
N MET A 1 -30.75 -53.45 25.35
CA MET A 1 -30.51 -54.69 24.59
C MET A 1 -30.53 -54.37 23.10
N ASN A 2 -29.33 -54.20 22.54
CA ASN A 2 -28.88 -54.47 21.17
C ASN A 2 -29.77 -54.08 19.98
N ARG A 3 -29.24 -53.22 19.08
CA ARG A 3 -28.80 -53.67 17.75
C ARG A 3 -28.11 -52.59 16.90
N LYS A 4 -26.88 -52.95 16.48
CA LYS A 4 -26.24 -52.75 15.17
C LYS A 4 -25.33 -51.51 14.97
N LEU A 5 -24.05 -51.86 14.86
CA LEU A 5 -22.84 -51.12 14.45
C LEU A 5 -22.82 -50.89 12.92
N ALA A 6 -22.26 -49.75 12.44
CA ALA A 6 -21.66 -49.48 11.09
C ALA A 6 -21.84 -47.98 10.75
N HIS A 7 -20.92 -47.13 10.28
CA HIS A 7 -19.51 -47.13 9.88
C HIS A 7 -19.03 -45.65 9.95
N PRO A 8 -17.72 -45.37 9.93
CA PRO A 8 -17.15 -44.06 10.26
C PRO A 8 -17.22 -43.12 9.07
N PHE A 9 -17.85 -41.95 9.24
CA PHE A 9 -17.70 -40.85 8.29
C PHE A 9 -16.73 -39.84 8.90
N ALA A 10 -15.44 -40.09 8.70
CA ALA A 10 -14.41 -39.10 8.95
C ALA A 10 -14.60 -37.96 7.95
N LEU A 11 -15.30 -36.90 8.36
CA LEU A 11 -15.31 -35.65 7.63
C LEU A 11 -13.98 -34.95 7.90
N LEU A 12 -13.02 -35.17 7.00
CA LEU A 12 -11.80 -34.38 6.92
C LEU A 12 -12.22 -32.95 6.57
N ALA A 13 -12.36 -32.10 7.60
CA ALA A 13 -12.55 -30.67 7.39
C ALA A 13 -11.23 -30.13 6.82
N LEU A 14 -11.23 -29.93 5.50
CA LEU A 14 -10.16 -29.27 4.77
C LEU A 14 -10.02 -27.86 5.36
N GLY A 15 -8.91 -27.61 6.07
CA GLY A 15 -8.61 -26.30 6.61
C GLY A 15 -8.55 -25.29 5.47
N ALA A 16 -9.46 -24.32 5.47
CA ALA A 16 -9.28 -23.11 4.69
C ALA A 16 -8.16 -22.31 5.37
N ALA A 17 -6.91 -22.56 4.95
CA ALA A 17 -5.86 -21.60 5.18
C ALA A 17 -6.20 -20.39 4.32
N SER A 18 -6.80 -19.36 4.93
CA SER A 18 -6.83 -18.02 4.33
C SER A 18 -5.38 -17.59 4.17
N LEU A 19 -4.85 -17.73 2.96
CA LEU A 19 -3.61 -17.07 2.58
C LEU A 19 -3.87 -15.56 2.69
N PRO A 20 -2.94 -14.75 3.23
CA PRO A 20 -3.08 -13.30 3.18
C PRO A 20 -3.17 -12.93 1.70
N LEU A 21 -4.31 -12.39 1.30
CA LEU A 21 -4.46 -11.78 -0.01
C LEU A 21 -3.86 -10.39 0.14
N GLU A 22 -2.53 -10.30 0.05
CA GLU A 22 -1.82 -9.03 0.15
C GLU A 22 -2.06 -8.29 -1.17
N ALA A 23 -3.06 -7.40 -1.14
CA ALA A 23 -3.56 -6.70 -2.31
C ALA A 23 -2.61 -5.62 -2.83
N MET A 24 -1.79 -5.09 -1.93
CA MET A 24 -1.06 -3.85 -2.12
C MET A 24 0.44 -4.07 -2.08
N GLU A 25 1.11 -3.77 -3.19
CA GLU A 25 2.55 -3.89 -3.31
C GLU A 25 3.20 -2.50 -3.46
N ILE A 26 4.35 -2.30 -2.80
CA ILE A 26 5.19 -1.12 -2.98
C ILE A 26 6.46 -1.54 -3.69
N GLU A 27 6.72 -0.95 -4.84
CA GLU A 27 7.86 -1.28 -5.69
C GLU A 27 8.78 -0.07 -5.92
N GLN A 28 10.04 -0.37 -6.24
CA GLN A 28 11.02 0.61 -6.73
C GLN A 28 11.14 1.87 -5.86
N ALA A 29 11.05 1.72 -4.54
CA ALA A 29 11.18 2.85 -3.62
C ALA A 29 12.62 3.39 -3.62
N TRP A 30 12.79 4.67 -3.92
CA TRP A 30 14.09 5.35 -3.89
C TRP A 30 13.94 6.82 -3.47
N ALA A 31 15.01 7.39 -2.94
CA ALA A 31 15.07 8.80 -2.57
C ALA A 31 16.19 9.51 -3.32
N ARG A 32 15.92 10.72 -3.79
CA ARG A 32 16.93 11.56 -4.41
C ARG A 32 17.89 12.08 -3.33
N ALA A 33 19.18 12.10 -3.62
CA ALA A 33 20.15 12.77 -2.77
C ALA A 33 19.85 14.27 -2.70
N THR A 34 19.86 14.84 -1.49
CA THR A 34 19.63 16.27 -1.28
C THR A 34 20.73 17.09 -1.98
N PRO A 35 20.37 18.01 -2.89
CA PRO A 35 21.35 18.87 -3.55
C PRO A 35 22.13 19.75 -2.54
N PRO A 36 23.39 20.13 -2.83
CA PRO A 36 24.13 21.05 -1.99
C PRO A 36 23.36 22.37 -1.78
N GLY A 37 23.16 22.76 -0.52
CA GLY A 37 22.45 24.00 -0.15
C GLY A 37 20.91 23.90 -0.12
N ALA A 38 20.34 22.76 -0.51
CA ALA A 38 18.90 22.51 -0.37
C ALA A 38 18.58 21.86 0.98
N THR A 39 17.40 22.20 1.54
CA THR A 39 16.87 21.59 2.78
C THR A 39 15.80 20.53 2.50
N LEU A 40 15.40 20.37 1.24
CA LEU A 40 14.34 19.49 0.78
C LEU A 40 14.87 18.52 -0.27
N SER A 41 14.34 17.31 -0.26
CA SER A 41 14.51 16.31 -1.32
C SER A 41 13.19 15.59 -1.57
N ALA A 42 13.16 14.70 -2.57
CA ALA A 42 11.99 13.92 -2.94
C ALA A 42 12.29 12.41 -2.87
N ALA A 43 11.29 11.66 -2.47
CA ALA A 43 11.26 10.20 -2.54
C ALA A 43 10.17 9.76 -3.51
N PHE A 44 10.41 8.65 -4.20
CA PHE A 44 9.56 8.08 -5.22
C PHE A 44 9.40 6.60 -4.94
N LEU A 45 8.20 6.10 -5.19
CA LEU A 45 7.84 4.68 -5.10
C LEU A 45 6.66 4.44 -6.04
N THR A 46 6.42 3.18 -6.36
CA THR A 46 5.22 2.75 -7.08
C THR A 46 4.35 1.97 -6.10
N ILE A 47 3.06 2.28 -6.05
CA ILE A 47 2.09 1.46 -5.32
C ILE A 47 1.18 0.79 -6.34
N ARG A 48 0.93 -0.51 -6.14
CA ARG A 48 0.08 -1.34 -6.98
C ARG A 48 -0.97 -2.01 -6.12
N ASP A 49 -2.25 -1.83 -6.44
CA ASP A 49 -3.37 -2.58 -5.86
C ASP A 49 -3.85 -3.61 -6.88
N ASP A 50 -3.55 -4.90 -6.65
CA ASP A 50 -3.90 -5.99 -7.55
C ASP A 50 -5.34 -6.51 -7.35
N LEU A 51 -6.02 -6.12 -6.27
CA LEU A 51 -7.38 -6.58 -5.98
C LEU A 51 -8.44 -5.49 -6.19
N GLY A 52 -8.03 -4.24 -6.39
CA GLY A 52 -8.93 -3.10 -6.59
C GLY A 52 -9.82 -2.86 -5.38
N GLY A 53 -9.29 -3.11 -4.18
CA GLY A 53 -9.99 -2.90 -2.92
C GLY A 53 -10.17 -1.41 -2.60
N GLY A 54 -9.36 -0.57 -3.23
CA GLY A 54 -9.31 0.86 -2.99
C GLY A 54 -8.64 1.16 -1.65
N ASP A 55 -7.61 1.99 -1.67
CA ASP A 55 -6.94 2.45 -0.45
C ASP A 55 -6.54 3.92 -0.57
N ARG A 56 -5.95 4.46 0.49
CA ARG A 56 -5.47 5.82 0.53
C ARG A 56 -4.11 5.89 1.22
N LEU A 57 -3.11 6.37 0.48
CA LEU A 57 -1.84 6.76 1.06
C LEU A 57 -1.99 8.07 1.84
N LEU A 58 -2.08 7.97 3.17
CA LEU A 58 -2.22 9.13 4.06
C LEU A 58 -0.91 9.89 4.30
N GLY A 59 0.23 9.21 4.17
CA GLY A 59 1.53 9.79 4.43
C GLY A 59 2.64 8.75 4.47
N ALA A 60 3.85 9.21 4.74
CA ALA A 60 5.01 8.36 4.99
C ALA A 60 5.87 8.96 6.11
N THR A 61 6.75 8.15 6.69
CA THR A 61 7.70 8.60 7.71
C THR A 61 9.09 8.09 7.40
N THR A 62 10.13 8.83 7.82
CA THR A 62 11.52 8.43 7.62
C THR A 62 12.40 9.04 8.71
N PRO A 63 13.45 8.34 9.19
CA PRO A 63 14.43 8.94 10.09
C PRO A 63 15.31 10.00 9.42
N ALA A 64 15.32 10.07 8.08
CA ALA A 64 16.16 11.01 7.33
C ALA A 64 15.62 12.45 7.26
N ALA A 65 14.35 12.68 7.61
CA ALA A 65 13.70 13.98 7.52
C ALA A 65 12.76 14.22 8.71
N GLY A 66 12.68 15.47 9.17
CA GLY A 66 11.77 15.85 10.26
C GLY A 66 10.29 15.93 9.86
N ARG A 67 9.99 16.03 8.55
CA ARG A 67 8.63 16.05 8.00
C ARG A 67 8.62 15.43 6.61
N VAL A 68 7.53 14.74 6.30
CA VAL A 68 7.21 14.21 4.97
C VAL A 68 5.86 14.77 4.55
N GLU A 69 5.76 15.19 3.30
CA GLU A 69 4.54 15.73 2.71
C GLU A 69 4.28 15.01 1.38
N LEU A 70 3.02 14.70 1.10
CA LEU A 70 2.59 14.14 -0.18
C LEU A 70 2.25 15.29 -1.13
N HIS A 71 2.73 15.20 -2.37
CA HIS A 71 2.55 16.25 -3.37
C HIS A 71 2.14 15.61 -4.69
N GLU A 72 1.17 16.20 -5.37
CA GLU A 72 0.83 15.87 -6.76
C GLU A 72 1.43 16.90 -7.71
N SER A 73 1.78 16.45 -8.92
CA SER A 73 2.17 17.34 -10.02
C SER A 73 0.96 17.56 -10.93
N ILE A 74 0.45 18.78 -10.94
CA ILE A 74 -0.72 19.17 -11.73
C ILE A 74 -0.34 20.23 -12.75
N MET A 75 -0.92 20.13 -13.94
CA MET A 75 -0.88 21.19 -14.93
C MET A 75 -1.92 22.26 -14.57
N ASP A 76 -1.49 23.51 -14.41
CA ASP A 76 -2.42 24.64 -14.36
C ASP A 76 -2.11 25.60 -15.50
N GLY A 77 -3.05 25.65 -16.45
CA GLY A 77 -2.84 26.30 -17.74
C GLY A 77 -1.67 25.65 -18.48
N GLU A 78 -0.61 26.42 -18.68
CA GLU A 78 0.61 25.98 -19.35
C GLU A 78 1.78 25.72 -18.38
N MET A 79 1.54 25.78 -17.06
CA MET A 79 2.58 25.63 -16.04
C MET A 79 2.38 24.37 -15.19
N MET A 80 3.44 23.57 -15.08
CA MET A 80 3.51 22.46 -14.14
C MET A 80 3.72 22.99 -12.71
N ARG A 81 2.90 22.54 -11.76
CA ARG A 81 3.01 22.92 -10.36
C ARG A 81 2.86 21.73 -9.43
N MET A 82 3.51 21.82 -8.29
CA MET A 82 3.36 20.86 -7.19
C MET A 82 2.32 21.39 -6.20
N ARG A 83 1.37 20.54 -5.82
CA ARG A 83 0.35 20.86 -4.81
C ARG A 83 0.43 19.85 -3.67
N PRO A 84 0.51 20.30 -2.40
CA PRO A 84 0.46 19.39 -1.27
C PRO A 84 -0.93 18.75 -1.15
N LEU A 85 -0.94 17.48 -0.77
CA LEU A 85 -2.14 16.67 -0.53
C LEU A 85 -2.21 16.28 0.94
N PRO A 86 -2.78 17.14 1.82
CA PRO A 86 -2.85 16.88 3.25
C PRO A 86 -3.78 15.70 3.58
N ASP A 87 -4.76 15.44 2.72
CA ASP A 87 -5.73 14.34 2.86
C ASP A 87 -5.24 13.04 2.20
N GLY A 88 -3.99 13.00 1.73
CA GLY A 88 -3.39 11.82 1.10
C GLY A 88 -3.75 11.63 -0.38
N ILE A 89 -3.33 10.48 -0.92
CA ILE A 89 -3.51 10.07 -2.32
C ILE A 89 -4.39 8.82 -2.37
N GLU A 90 -5.47 8.86 -3.12
CA GLU A 90 -6.29 7.66 -3.40
C GLU A 90 -5.52 6.70 -4.32
N ILE A 91 -5.60 5.42 -3.99
CA ILE A 91 -5.04 4.31 -4.76
C ILE A 91 -6.24 3.53 -5.28
N PRO A 92 -6.55 3.64 -6.59
CA PRO A 92 -7.69 2.98 -7.21
C PRO A 92 -7.44 1.49 -7.46
#